data_AF-A0A6C0C960-F1
#
_entry.id   AF-A0A6C0C960-F1
#
_cell.length_a   1.000
_cell.length_b   1.000
_cell.length_c   1.000
_cell.angle_alpha   90.00
_cell.angle_beta   90.00
_cell.angle_gamma   90.00
#
_symmetry.space_group_name_H-M   'P 1'
#
loop_
_entity.id
_entity.type
_entity.pdbx_description
1 polymer ?
#
loop_
_entity_poly.entity_id
_entity_poly.type
_entity_poly.pdbx_seq_one_letter_code
_entity_poly.pdbx_strand_id
1 'polypeptide(L)'
;MSEFCPVVGYEDRYGVSKDAMVTSFKTNKIMKTRVSPSGYKMINLYDCHNNKHTHSIHILVAKTYLKKTNLEQIQVDHIDGNKLNNNLNNLRFVTPSENSKNAHRNNKNITRNKRSVCKLDINNNILETYESVISAARNNNLYAVQIINCCKDTNKTLKGHRWIYQEKNIKNMKLESDEIFKKIDEIDGMLFDSYEISSYGKVRNIKTQHFLAPEFSTGYVRFQLCTIDHIHKHFSAHRIVAYFFIRKENNPKMVVNHIDENKMNNHFTNLEWSTYSENTLHSVGKKVCKIDKHTGKILYTYSSATCASKVFGKSYGGTKIGECCNNKSKTTYGYIWKYLEKIIGEMIDDGYIKIAAKELSEYPEETLVSFITNAGQLRYGRVLVGIDTERFTYTKDEERFSFLLSNVKEMWIKENVN
;
A
#
# COMPACT_ATOMS: atom_id res chain seq x y z
N MET A 1 9.19 5.00 -61.58
CA MET A 1 8.37 3.97 -60.88
C MET A 1 9.30 3.24 -59.93
N SER A 2 8.90 3.00 -58.68
CA SER A 2 9.70 2.17 -57.78
C SER A 2 9.84 0.77 -58.39
N GLU A 3 11.06 0.32 -58.64
CA GLU A 3 11.35 -1.01 -59.13
C GLU A 3 11.08 -2.04 -58.02
N PHE A 4 10.34 -3.11 -58.32
CA PHE A 4 10.01 -4.18 -57.38
C PHE A 4 10.82 -5.42 -57.72
N CYS A 5 11.63 -5.90 -56.77
CA CYS A 5 12.33 -7.16 -56.93
C CYS A 5 11.49 -8.32 -56.36
N PRO A 6 11.53 -9.51 -56.97
CA PRO A 6 10.86 -10.70 -56.44
C PRO A 6 11.25 -10.99 -54.99
N VAL A 7 10.26 -11.29 -54.16
CA VAL A 7 10.49 -11.67 -52.76
C VAL A 7 10.99 -13.11 -52.72
N VAL A 8 12.12 -13.35 -52.05
CA VAL A 8 12.69 -14.70 -51.92
C VAL A 8 11.70 -15.68 -51.26
N GLY A 9 11.46 -16.82 -51.90
CA GLY A 9 10.45 -17.82 -51.53
C GLY A 9 9.03 -17.54 -52.02
N TYR A 10 8.82 -16.42 -52.72
CA TYR A 10 7.54 -16.01 -53.31
C TYR A 10 7.73 -15.32 -54.67
N GLU A 11 8.77 -15.72 -55.40
CA GLU A 11 9.33 -14.99 -56.54
C GLU A 11 8.29 -14.71 -57.63
N ASP A 12 7.36 -15.65 -57.85
CA ASP A 12 6.32 -15.53 -58.89
C ASP A 12 5.06 -14.79 -58.43
N ARG A 13 4.98 -14.38 -57.15
CA ARG A 13 3.72 -13.88 -56.55
C ARG A 13 3.83 -12.46 -56.02
N TYR A 14 4.97 -12.09 -55.44
CA TYR A 14 5.14 -10.82 -54.76
C TYR A 14 6.49 -10.17 -55.07
N GLY A 15 6.47 -8.83 -55.13
CA GLY A 15 7.67 -8.02 -55.23
C GLY A 15 7.79 -7.03 -54.08
N VAL A 16 9.02 -6.69 -53.69
CA VAL A 16 9.32 -5.66 -52.68
C VAL A 16 10.24 -4.60 -53.28
N SER A 17 10.02 -3.32 -52.93
CA SER A 17 10.86 -2.20 -53.37
C SER A 17 11.87 -1.78 -52.28
N LYS A 18 12.89 -0.99 -52.68
CA LYS A 18 13.87 -0.41 -51.75
C LYS A 18 13.24 0.51 -50.69
N ASP A 19 12.11 1.14 -51.02
CA ASP A 19 11.33 1.99 -50.11
C ASP A 19 10.31 1.19 -49.27
N ALA A 20 10.44 -0.14 -49.25
CA ALA A 20 9.67 -1.04 -48.41
C ALA A 20 8.16 -1.10 -48.74
N MET A 21 7.82 -0.92 -50.01
CA MET A 21 6.50 -1.24 -50.54
C MET A 21 6.48 -2.68 -51.04
N VAL A 22 5.37 -3.38 -50.83
CA VAL A 22 5.17 -4.75 -51.32
C VAL A 22 4.02 -4.75 -52.31
N THR A 23 4.21 -5.37 -53.47
CA THR A 23 3.21 -5.52 -54.53
C THR A 23 2.89 -6.98 -54.77
N SER A 24 1.69 -7.28 -55.25
CA SER A 24 1.33 -8.59 -55.76
C SER A 24 1.39 -8.58 -57.28
N PHE A 25 2.19 -9.46 -57.89
CA PHE A 25 2.30 -9.55 -59.35
C PHE A 25 1.01 -10.02 -60.03
N LYS A 26 0.20 -10.83 -59.32
CA LYS A 26 -1.11 -11.25 -59.83
C LYS A 26 -2.11 -10.10 -59.98
N THR A 27 -2.09 -9.14 -59.05
CA THR A 27 -3.10 -8.07 -58.99
C THR A 27 -2.56 -6.70 -59.35
N ASN A 28 -1.24 -6.55 -59.46
CA ASN A 28 -0.50 -5.29 -59.60
C ASN A 28 -0.89 -4.23 -58.57
N LYS A 29 -1.34 -4.64 -57.37
CA LYS A 29 -1.72 -3.75 -56.28
C LYS A 29 -0.67 -3.75 -55.17
N ILE A 30 -0.43 -2.56 -54.62
CA ILE A 30 0.34 -2.40 -53.37
C ILE A 30 -0.44 -3.02 -52.23
N MET A 31 0.23 -3.89 -51.49
CA MET A 31 -0.36 -4.65 -50.39
C MET A 31 -0.41 -3.82 -49.12
N LYS A 32 -1.52 -3.97 -48.38
CA LYS A 32 -1.67 -3.33 -47.06
C LYS A 32 -0.81 -4.01 -46.02
N THR A 33 -0.06 -3.21 -45.28
CA THR A 33 0.75 -3.64 -44.13
C THR A 33 0.05 -3.30 -42.81
N ARG A 34 0.44 -3.99 -41.73
CA ARG A 34 0.01 -3.67 -40.35
C ARG A 34 1.22 -3.40 -39.46
N VAL A 35 1.04 -2.70 -38.35
CA VAL A 35 2.08 -2.56 -37.31
C VAL A 35 1.80 -3.55 -36.19
N SER A 36 2.80 -4.32 -35.77
CA SER A 36 2.70 -5.25 -34.64
C SER A 36 2.68 -4.50 -33.29
N PRO A 37 2.21 -5.13 -32.20
CA PRO A 37 2.35 -4.57 -30.85
C PRO A 37 3.80 -4.26 -30.45
N SER A 38 4.77 -4.99 -31.03
CA SER A 38 6.21 -4.74 -30.84
C SER A 38 6.77 -3.57 -31.67
N GLY A 39 5.93 -2.92 -32.48
CA GLY A 39 6.24 -1.72 -33.26
C GLY A 39 6.81 -1.98 -34.66
N TYR A 40 6.78 -3.20 -35.17
CA TYR A 40 7.32 -3.54 -36.50
C TYR A 40 6.23 -3.55 -37.57
N LYS A 41 6.56 -3.06 -38.76
CA LYS A 41 5.68 -3.16 -39.95
C LYS A 41 5.71 -4.60 -40.48
N MET A 42 4.53 -5.22 -40.60
CA MET A 42 4.33 -6.62 -40.97
C MET A 42 3.37 -6.76 -42.16
N ILE A 43 3.49 -7.86 -42.89
CA ILE A 43 2.63 -8.23 -44.02
C ILE A 43 2.33 -9.73 -44.01
N ASN A 44 1.18 -10.12 -44.57
CA ASN A 44 0.85 -11.52 -44.81
C ASN A 44 1.07 -11.85 -46.29
N LEU A 45 1.82 -12.90 -46.59
CA LEU A 45 2.04 -13.43 -47.93
C LEU A 45 1.53 -14.87 -48.00
N TYR A 46 1.04 -15.29 -49.16
CA TYR A 46 0.56 -16.66 -49.39
C TYR A 46 1.54 -17.44 -50.27
N ASP A 47 1.97 -18.62 -49.80
CA ASP A 47 2.89 -19.47 -50.55
C ASP A 47 2.21 -20.18 -51.74
N CYS A 48 2.96 -21.02 -52.46
CA CYS A 48 2.43 -21.77 -53.61
C CYS A 48 1.27 -22.71 -53.25
N HIS A 49 1.21 -23.17 -52.00
CA HIS A 49 0.16 -24.04 -51.45
C HIS A 49 -0.98 -23.25 -50.78
N ASN A 50 -1.00 -21.92 -50.92
CA ASN A 50 -1.96 -21.01 -50.29
C ASN A 50 -1.94 -20.98 -48.76
N ASN A 51 -0.83 -21.36 -48.11
CA ASN A 51 -0.65 -21.11 -46.69
C ASN A 51 -0.21 -19.68 -46.45
N LYS A 52 -0.74 -19.08 -45.39
CA LYS A 52 -0.50 -17.68 -45.02
C LYS A 52 0.68 -17.56 -44.06
N HIS A 53 1.69 -16.80 -44.43
CA HIS A 53 2.87 -16.52 -43.61
C HIS A 53 2.97 -15.03 -43.29
N THR A 54 3.27 -14.70 -42.03
CA THR A 54 3.47 -13.31 -41.60
C THR A 54 4.95 -12.97 -41.63
N HIS A 55 5.32 -11.92 -42.36
CA HIS A 55 6.70 -11.47 -42.48
C HIS A 55 6.84 -10.02 -42.02
N SER A 56 7.99 -9.67 -41.45
CA SER A 56 8.33 -8.28 -41.16
C SER A 56 8.93 -7.61 -42.40
N ILE A 57 8.52 -6.37 -42.65
CA ILE A 57 8.89 -5.66 -43.87
C ILE A 57 10.41 -5.42 -43.94
N HIS A 58 11.05 -4.96 -42.86
CA HIS A 58 12.50 -4.79 -42.82
C HIS A 58 13.28 -6.07 -43.16
N ILE A 59 12.80 -7.25 -42.72
CA ILE A 59 13.48 -8.52 -43.06
C ILE A 59 13.31 -8.84 -44.54
N LEU A 60 12.12 -8.62 -45.11
CA LEU A 60 11.90 -8.84 -46.55
C LEU A 60 12.82 -7.93 -47.39
N VAL A 61 12.86 -6.64 -47.07
CA VAL A 61 13.73 -5.67 -47.77
C VAL A 61 15.20 -6.07 -47.61
N ALA A 62 15.65 -6.36 -46.39
CA ALA A 62 17.04 -6.72 -46.13
C ALA A 62 17.44 -8.03 -46.82
N LYS A 63 16.63 -9.09 -46.75
CA LYS A 63 16.92 -10.36 -47.43
C LYS A 63 16.95 -10.23 -48.96
N THR A 64 16.17 -9.31 -49.52
CA THR A 64 16.09 -9.11 -50.98
C THR A 64 17.27 -8.30 -51.50
N TYR A 65 17.69 -7.26 -50.78
CA TYR A 65 18.63 -6.26 -51.31
C TYR A 65 19.99 -6.22 -50.61
N LEU A 66 20.13 -6.79 -49.41
CA LEU A 66 21.38 -6.78 -48.66
C LEU A 66 22.05 -8.15 -48.69
N LYS A 67 23.38 -8.13 -48.75
CA LYS A 67 24.21 -9.31 -48.57
C LYS A 67 24.81 -9.29 -47.18
N LYS A 68 24.83 -10.45 -46.53
CA LYS A 68 25.58 -10.62 -45.27
C LYS A 68 27.08 -10.55 -45.57
N THR A 69 27.82 -9.85 -44.73
CA THR A 69 29.30 -9.80 -44.81
C THR A 69 29.93 -10.85 -43.90
N ASN A 70 29.20 -11.35 -42.90
CA ASN A 70 29.62 -12.40 -41.99
C ASN A 70 28.43 -13.32 -41.64
N LEU A 71 28.69 -14.61 -41.43
CA LEU A 71 27.74 -15.63 -40.97
C LEU A 71 27.10 -15.29 -39.61
N GLU A 72 27.82 -14.59 -38.73
CA GLU A 72 27.30 -14.17 -37.42
C GLU A 72 26.22 -13.08 -37.50
N GLN A 73 26.08 -12.42 -38.65
CA GLN A 73 25.08 -11.38 -38.86
C GLN A 73 23.70 -11.99 -39.14
N ILE A 74 23.08 -12.45 -38.05
CA ILE A 74 21.80 -13.16 -38.09
C ILE A 74 20.58 -12.25 -37.87
N GLN A 75 20.77 -10.98 -37.50
CA GLN A 75 19.69 -10.02 -37.24
C GLN A 75 19.71 -8.86 -38.24
N VAL A 76 18.54 -8.25 -38.46
CA VAL A 76 18.39 -7.01 -39.23
C VAL A 76 18.16 -5.87 -38.25
N ASP A 77 19.01 -4.84 -38.32
CA ASP A 77 18.98 -3.65 -37.47
C ASP A 77 18.51 -2.42 -38.26
N HIS A 78 17.80 -1.54 -37.57
CA HIS A 78 17.42 -0.21 -38.05
C HIS A 78 18.48 0.78 -37.58
N ILE A 79 19.25 1.35 -38.50
CA ILE A 79 20.42 2.20 -38.18
C ILE A 79 19.99 3.38 -37.28
N ASP A 80 18.87 4.02 -37.59
CA ASP A 80 18.28 5.13 -36.84
C ASP A 80 17.50 4.71 -35.57
N GLY A 81 17.29 3.41 -35.34
CA GLY A 81 16.47 2.86 -34.26
C GLY A 81 14.95 2.97 -34.45
N ASN A 82 14.47 3.54 -35.55
CA ASN A 82 13.05 3.65 -35.87
C ASN A 82 12.56 2.43 -36.65
N LYS A 83 11.84 1.54 -35.96
CA LYS A 83 11.28 0.29 -36.50
C LYS A 83 10.31 0.47 -37.67
N LEU A 84 9.75 1.67 -37.86
CA LEU A 84 8.83 1.99 -38.96
C LEU A 84 9.56 2.51 -40.21
N ASN A 85 10.81 2.97 -40.07
CA ASN A 85 11.65 3.38 -41.20
C ASN A 85 12.31 2.15 -41.84
N ASN A 86 11.58 1.49 -42.74
CA ASN A 86 12.02 0.24 -43.36
C ASN A 86 12.77 0.44 -44.69
N ASN A 87 13.18 1.68 -45.02
CA ASN A 87 13.94 1.96 -46.25
C ASN A 87 15.26 1.18 -46.26
N LEU A 88 15.66 0.65 -47.42
CA LEU A 88 16.91 -0.10 -47.59
C LEU A 88 18.12 0.59 -46.95
N ASN A 89 18.25 1.92 -47.12
CA ASN A 89 19.39 2.68 -46.63
C ASN A 89 19.43 2.79 -45.09
N ASN A 90 18.33 2.45 -44.40
CA ASN A 90 18.24 2.41 -42.94
C ASN A 90 18.40 1.01 -42.36
N LEU A 91 18.61 -0.01 -43.20
CA LEU A 91 18.69 -1.41 -42.77
C LEU A 91 20.10 -1.98 -42.96
N ARG A 92 20.53 -2.83 -42.02
CA ARG A 92 21.77 -3.61 -42.14
C ARG A 92 21.67 -4.94 -41.43
N PHE A 93 22.42 -5.93 -41.92
CA PHE A 93 22.64 -7.18 -41.19
C PHE A 93 23.69 -6.97 -40.10
N VAL A 94 23.38 -7.41 -38.87
CA VAL A 94 24.25 -7.26 -37.70
C VAL A 94 24.24 -8.51 -36.83
N THR A 95 25.27 -8.66 -36.01
CA THR A 95 25.30 -9.64 -34.92
C THR A 95 24.35 -9.21 -33.78
N PRO A 96 23.88 -10.14 -32.92
CA PRO A 96 23.06 -9.80 -31.76
C PRO A 96 23.72 -8.78 -30.81
N SER A 97 25.05 -8.85 -30.66
CA SER A 97 25.83 -7.92 -29.84
C SER A 97 25.80 -6.49 -30.39
N GLU A 98 26.01 -6.34 -31.70
CA GLU A 98 25.95 -5.04 -32.37
C GLU A 98 24.55 -4.42 -32.33
N ASN A 99 23.51 -5.24 -32.53
CA ASN A 99 22.12 -4.79 -32.45
C ASN A 99 21.79 -4.24 -31.05
N SER A 100 22.20 -4.96 -29.99
CA SER A 100 22.04 -4.51 -28.60
C SER A 100 22.78 -3.19 -28.33
N LYS A 101 24.03 -3.06 -28.82
CA LYS A 101 24.80 -1.81 -28.72
C LYS A 101 24.14 -0.65 -29.46
N ASN A 102 23.53 -0.89 -30.62
CA ASN A 102 22.81 0.14 -31.38
C ASN A 102 21.53 0.57 -30.66
N ALA A 103 20.75 -0.39 -30.15
CA ALA A 103 19.58 -0.13 -29.33
C ALA A 103 19.93 0.69 -28.08
N HIS A 104 21.04 0.39 -27.40
CA HIS A 104 21.50 1.19 -26.27
C HIS A 104 21.92 2.62 -26.63
N ARG A 105 22.55 2.82 -27.80
CA ARG A 105 22.94 4.16 -28.28
C ARG A 105 21.75 5.01 -28.68
N ASN A 106 20.78 4.42 -29.36
CA ASN A 106 19.59 5.11 -29.87
C ASN A 106 18.53 5.31 -28.77
N ASN A 107 18.50 4.46 -27.74
CA ASN A 107 17.61 4.60 -26.59
C ASN A 107 18.23 5.48 -25.48
N LYS A 108 18.43 6.77 -25.79
CA LYS A 108 18.90 7.79 -24.83
C LYS A 108 17.91 8.04 -23.66
N ASN A 109 16.71 7.48 -23.74
CA ASN A 109 15.63 7.62 -22.76
C ASN A 109 15.41 6.38 -21.88
N ILE A 110 16.40 5.48 -21.74
CA ILE A 110 16.43 4.67 -20.52
C ILE A 110 16.73 5.64 -19.39
N THR A 111 15.66 6.15 -18.77
CA THR A 111 15.70 6.70 -17.42
C THR A 111 16.46 5.68 -16.58
N ARG A 112 17.76 5.90 -16.32
CA ARG A 112 18.43 5.21 -15.23
C ARG A 112 17.51 5.46 -14.05
N ASN A 113 16.86 4.41 -13.53
CA ASN A 113 16.01 4.52 -12.35
C ASN A 113 16.85 5.22 -11.28
N LYS A 114 16.67 6.54 -11.12
CA LYS A 114 17.36 7.32 -10.11
C LYS A 114 16.86 6.73 -8.79
N ARG A 115 17.70 5.92 -8.15
CA ARG A 115 17.42 5.39 -6.82
C ARG A 115 17.84 6.45 -5.83
N SER A 116 16.85 6.98 -5.11
CA SER A 116 17.08 7.88 -4.01
C SER A 116 17.89 7.17 -2.92
N VAL A 117 18.62 7.93 -2.12
CA VAL A 117 19.52 7.42 -1.08
C VAL A 117 19.33 8.24 0.18
N CYS A 118 19.30 7.58 1.33
CA CYS A 118 19.18 8.21 2.64
C CYS A 118 20.52 8.18 3.37
N LYS A 119 20.84 9.28 4.04
CA LYS A 119 21.93 9.42 5.03
C LYS A 119 21.32 9.25 6.42
N LEU A 120 21.94 8.41 7.24
CA LEU A 120 21.46 8.10 8.58
C LEU A 120 22.52 8.38 9.63
N ASP A 121 22.07 8.60 10.86
CA ASP A 121 22.94 8.56 12.04
C ASP A 121 23.35 7.11 12.39
N ILE A 122 24.15 6.95 13.44
CA ILE A 122 24.59 5.65 13.95
C ILE A 122 23.44 4.77 14.49
N ASN A 123 22.32 5.39 14.88
CA ASN A 123 21.14 4.75 15.42
C ASN A 123 20.09 4.43 14.34
N ASN A 124 20.45 4.62 13.06
CA ASN A 124 19.60 4.41 11.89
C ASN A 124 18.41 5.40 11.76
N ASN A 125 18.50 6.59 12.33
CA ASN A 125 17.56 7.66 12.04
C ASN A 125 17.94 8.36 10.74
N ILE A 126 16.96 8.60 9.86
CA ILE A 126 17.17 9.31 8.60
C ILE A 126 17.44 10.78 8.91
N LEU A 127 18.61 11.28 8.48
CA LEU A 127 18.98 12.69 8.58
C LEU A 127 18.60 13.44 7.30
N GLU A 128 18.96 12.88 6.15
CA GLU A 128 18.78 13.53 4.85
C GLU A 128 18.48 12.50 3.76
N THR A 129 17.70 12.89 2.75
CA THR A 129 17.37 12.07 1.58
C THR A 129 17.75 12.79 0.30
N TYR A 130 18.41 12.09 -0.63
CA TYR A 130 18.85 12.63 -1.90
C TYR A 130 18.20 11.89 -3.07
N GLU A 131 17.91 12.61 -4.16
CA GLU A 131 17.28 12.02 -5.35
C GLU A 131 18.13 10.92 -6.02
N SER A 132 19.44 10.93 -5.80
CA SER A 132 20.37 9.92 -6.31
C SER A 132 21.67 9.89 -5.52
N VAL A 133 22.41 8.79 -5.62
CA VAL A 133 23.79 8.67 -5.10
C VAL A 133 24.69 9.81 -5.59
N ILE A 134 24.50 10.27 -6.83
CA ILE A 134 25.29 11.36 -7.40
C ILE A 134 24.97 12.69 -6.70
N SER A 135 23.69 12.95 -6.43
CA SER A 135 23.26 14.12 -5.67
C SER A 135 23.79 14.06 -4.23
N ALA A 136 23.71 12.90 -3.57
CA ALA A 136 24.27 12.70 -2.24
C ALA A 136 25.78 12.95 -2.18
N ALA A 137 26.51 12.39 -3.15
CA ALA A 137 27.95 12.52 -3.27
C ALA A 137 28.38 13.99 -3.39
N ARG A 138 27.71 14.76 -4.26
CA ARG A 138 27.95 16.19 -4.44
C ARG A 138 27.69 16.99 -3.17
N ASN A 139 26.54 16.80 -2.52
CA ASN A 139 26.17 17.56 -1.33
C ASN A 139 27.03 17.25 -0.10
N ASN A 140 27.69 16.09 -0.07
CA ASN A 140 28.50 15.67 1.08
C ASN A 140 30.02 15.71 0.81
N ASN A 141 30.44 16.23 -0.34
CA ASN A 141 31.83 16.23 -0.78
C ASN A 141 32.45 14.81 -0.69
N LEU A 142 31.80 13.86 -1.36
CA LEU A 142 32.16 12.44 -1.40
C LEU A 142 32.17 11.93 -2.85
N TYR A 143 32.81 10.80 -3.08
CA TYR A 143 32.68 10.07 -4.34
C TYR A 143 31.47 9.13 -4.29
N ALA A 144 30.70 9.07 -5.39
CA ALA A 144 29.53 8.21 -5.48
C ALA A 144 29.83 6.73 -5.16
N VAL A 145 31.02 6.24 -5.53
CA VAL A 145 31.47 4.87 -5.23
C VAL A 145 31.57 4.59 -3.73
N GLN A 146 31.95 5.59 -2.92
CA GLN A 146 32.05 5.45 -1.47
C GLN A 146 30.67 5.26 -0.85
N ILE A 147 29.69 6.05 -1.31
CA ILE A 147 28.28 5.91 -0.89
C ILE A 147 27.70 4.57 -1.35
N ILE A 148 27.97 4.15 -2.60
CA ILE A 148 27.52 2.84 -3.12
C ILE A 148 28.06 1.70 -2.26
N ASN A 149 29.34 1.73 -1.91
CA ASN A 149 29.96 0.71 -1.08
C ASN A 149 29.41 0.73 0.35
N CYS A 150 29.11 1.91 0.89
CA CYS A 150 28.44 2.06 2.18
C CYS A 150 26.99 1.53 2.15
N CYS A 151 26.24 1.75 1.06
CA CYS A 151 24.88 1.21 0.89
C CYS A 151 24.84 -0.31 0.71
N LYS A 152 25.97 -0.96 0.37
CA LYS A 152 26.05 -2.42 0.21
C LYS A 152 26.42 -3.14 1.50
N ASP A 153 27.05 -2.44 2.44
CA ASP A 153 27.52 -2.97 3.70
C ASP A 153 26.89 -2.18 4.85
N THR A 154 25.86 -2.76 5.45
CA THR A 154 25.07 -2.12 6.50
C THR A 154 25.91 -1.76 7.72
N ASN A 155 27.02 -2.45 7.99
CA ASN A 155 27.85 -2.17 9.17
C ASN A 155 28.91 -1.10 8.91
N LYS A 156 29.06 -0.64 7.66
CA LYS A 156 30.05 0.36 7.29
C LYS A 156 29.48 1.76 7.48
N THR A 157 30.29 2.63 8.07
CA THR A 157 30.01 4.06 8.16
C THR A 157 30.92 4.84 7.21
N LEU A 158 30.41 5.94 6.68
CA LEU A 158 31.16 6.88 5.86
C LEU A 158 31.08 8.25 6.52
N LYS A 159 32.22 8.73 7.04
CA LYS A 159 32.31 9.94 7.87
C LYS A 159 31.33 9.93 9.06
N GLY A 160 31.21 8.80 9.76
CA GLY A 160 30.32 8.65 10.93
C GLY A 160 28.83 8.47 10.61
N HIS A 161 28.47 8.36 9.33
CA HIS A 161 27.08 8.23 8.89
C HIS A 161 26.86 6.91 8.15
N ARG A 162 25.67 6.33 8.28
CA ARG A 162 25.24 5.17 7.49
C ARG A 162 24.50 5.66 6.24
N TRP A 163 24.53 4.85 5.18
CA TRP A 163 23.90 5.18 3.90
C TRP A 163 23.11 3.99 3.40
N ILE A 164 21.88 4.19 2.97
CA ILE A 164 21.05 3.13 2.38
C ILE A 164 20.32 3.63 1.13
N TYR A 165 20.03 2.74 0.19
CA TYR A 165 19.12 3.06 -0.89
C TYR A 165 17.70 3.22 -0.34
N GLN A 166 17.03 4.30 -0.73
CA GLN A 166 15.61 4.44 -0.50
C GLN A 166 14.89 3.50 -1.47
N GLU A 167 14.39 2.37 -0.96
CA GLU A 167 13.52 1.51 -1.74
C GLU A 167 12.21 2.25 -2.05
N LYS A 168 11.57 1.92 -3.19
CA LYS A 168 10.30 2.53 -3.60
C LYS A 168 9.20 2.41 -2.52
N ASN A 169 9.34 1.44 -1.60
CA ASN A 169 8.43 1.20 -0.48
C ASN A 169 8.74 2.00 0.80
N ILE A 170 9.89 2.69 0.90
CA ILE A 170 10.25 3.51 2.08
C ILE A 170 9.66 4.92 1.99
N LYS A 171 9.25 5.38 0.80
CA LYS A 171 8.71 6.73 0.61
C LYS A 171 7.50 7.07 1.49
N ASN A 172 6.80 6.08 2.05
CA ASN A 172 5.60 6.28 2.85
C ASN A 172 5.68 5.70 4.27
N MET A 173 6.82 5.17 4.71
CA MET A 173 6.86 4.48 6.00
C MET A 173 7.40 5.40 7.09
N LYS A 174 6.51 6.25 7.59
CA LYS A 174 6.73 7.06 8.79
C LYS A 174 6.77 6.12 10.00
N LEU A 175 7.85 6.15 10.76
CA LEU A 175 7.86 5.58 12.11
C LEU A 175 7.28 6.62 13.05
N GLU A 176 6.43 6.20 13.97
CA GLU A 176 5.92 7.09 15.00
C GLU A 176 6.96 7.21 16.13
N SER A 177 6.98 8.35 16.83
CA SER A 177 7.99 8.62 17.86
C SER A 177 7.91 7.68 19.07
N ASP A 178 6.75 7.06 19.28
CA ASP A 178 6.44 6.11 20.35
C ASP A 178 6.50 4.64 19.88
N GLU A 179 6.99 4.38 18.67
CA GLU A 179 7.02 3.05 18.08
C GLU A 179 8.12 2.17 18.73
N ILE A 180 7.68 1.15 19.49
CA ILE A 180 8.57 0.25 20.22
C ILE A 180 8.75 -1.05 19.43
N PHE A 181 9.96 -1.58 19.33
CA PHE A 181 10.25 -2.86 18.69
C PHE A 181 10.53 -3.96 19.72
N LYS A 182 10.01 -5.16 19.45
CA LYS A 182 10.31 -6.38 20.21
C LYS A 182 10.80 -7.47 19.26
N LYS A 183 11.85 -8.19 19.69
CA LYS A 183 12.36 -9.36 18.96
C LYS A 183 11.27 -10.43 18.89
N ILE A 184 11.12 -11.03 17.71
CA ILE A 184 10.31 -12.23 17.51
C ILE A 184 11.24 -13.42 17.78
N ASP A 185 11.07 -14.06 18.94
CA ASP A 185 11.85 -15.22 19.39
C ASP A 185 11.05 -16.53 19.25
N GLU A 186 9.79 -16.55 19.68
CA GLU A 186 8.91 -17.71 19.56
C GLU A 186 7.46 -17.32 19.22
N ILE A 187 6.81 -18.04 18.31
CA ILE A 187 5.36 -17.96 18.07
C ILE A 187 4.80 -19.36 17.85
N ASP A 188 3.78 -19.77 18.63
CA ASP A 188 3.10 -21.07 18.49
C ASP A 188 4.08 -22.26 18.48
N GLY A 189 5.14 -22.22 19.32
CA GLY A 189 6.19 -23.26 19.40
C GLY A 189 7.23 -23.22 18.27
N MET A 190 7.18 -22.22 17.39
CA MET A 190 8.14 -22.01 16.31
C MET A 190 9.16 -20.95 16.70
N LEU A 191 10.45 -21.23 16.51
CA LEU A 191 11.54 -20.32 16.88
C LEU A 191 11.98 -19.45 15.70
N PHE A 192 12.32 -18.20 16.01
CA PHE A 192 12.77 -17.17 15.08
C PHE A 192 13.99 -16.42 15.66
N ASP A 193 14.95 -16.07 14.80
CA ASP A 193 16.14 -15.30 15.21
C ASP A 193 16.32 -13.96 14.46
N SER A 194 15.59 -13.80 13.35
CA SER A 194 15.93 -12.84 12.31
C SER A 194 15.01 -11.62 12.26
N TYR A 195 13.94 -11.58 13.06
CA TYR A 195 12.87 -10.59 12.91
C TYR A 195 12.51 -9.89 14.23
N GLU A 196 12.07 -8.65 14.11
CA GLU A 196 11.45 -7.89 15.19
C GLU A 196 10.17 -7.21 14.69
N ILE A 197 9.22 -7.02 15.60
CA ILE A 197 7.90 -6.45 15.36
C ILE A 197 7.75 -5.14 16.11
N SER A 198 7.16 -4.13 15.47
CA SER A 198 6.83 -2.86 16.12
C SER A 198 5.47 -2.88 16.83
N SER A 199 5.27 -1.96 17.77
CA SER A 199 3.99 -1.74 18.46
C SER A 199 2.83 -1.36 17.52
N TYR A 200 3.13 -0.92 16.30
CA TYR A 200 2.18 -0.59 15.23
C TYR A 200 1.99 -1.71 14.20
N GLY A 201 2.68 -2.85 14.37
CA GLY A 201 2.53 -4.00 13.48
C GLY A 201 3.41 -4.00 12.24
N LYS A 202 4.54 -3.28 12.26
CA LYS A 202 5.57 -3.34 11.19
C LYS A 202 6.63 -4.37 11.54
N VAL A 203 6.96 -5.26 10.61
CA VAL A 203 8.02 -6.26 10.80
C VAL A 203 9.27 -5.85 10.04
N ARG A 204 10.45 -5.97 10.67
CA ARG A 204 11.74 -5.82 10.00
C ARG A 204 12.70 -6.94 10.34
N ASN A 205 13.64 -7.19 9.44
CA ASN A 205 14.74 -8.09 9.68
C ASN A 205 15.79 -7.42 10.58
N ILE A 206 16.25 -8.09 11.64
CA ILE A 206 17.18 -7.54 12.62
C ILE A 206 18.56 -7.26 12.01
N LYS A 207 19.05 -8.15 11.13
CA LYS A 207 20.40 -8.02 10.55
C LYS A 207 20.44 -6.95 9.47
N THR A 208 19.48 -6.99 8.54
CA THR A 208 19.47 -6.09 7.39
C THR A 208 18.79 -4.76 7.73
N GLN A 209 17.94 -4.72 8.75
CA GLN A 209 17.06 -3.59 9.09
C GLN A 209 16.01 -3.28 8.00
N HIS A 210 15.84 -4.18 7.01
CA HIS A 210 14.81 -4.03 5.99
C HIS A 210 13.45 -4.44 6.56
N PHE A 211 12.47 -3.58 6.34
CA PHE A 211 11.08 -3.89 6.63
C PHE A 211 10.51 -4.85 5.61
N LEU A 212 9.73 -5.81 6.09
CA LEU A 212 9.06 -6.78 5.23
C LEU A 212 7.87 -6.10 4.56
N ALA A 213 7.65 -6.42 3.29
CA ALA A 213 6.46 -5.98 2.58
C ALA A 213 5.23 -6.67 3.18
N PRO A 214 4.19 -5.93 3.59
CA PRO A 214 2.96 -6.53 4.07
C PRO A 214 2.19 -7.16 2.91
N GLU A 215 1.60 -8.32 3.18
CA GLU A 215 0.59 -8.95 2.34
C GLU A 215 -0.80 -8.70 2.94
N PHE A 216 -1.82 -8.62 2.09
CA PHE A 216 -3.21 -8.42 2.51
C PHE A 216 -4.04 -9.63 2.14
N SER A 217 -4.64 -10.28 3.14
CA SER A 217 -5.52 -11.42 2.92
C SER A 217 -6.71 -11.35 3.87
N THR A 218 -7.92 -11.45 3.30
CA THR A 218 -9.21 -11.34 4.02
C THR A 218 -9.34 -10.08 4.89
N GLY A 219 -8.69 -8.99 4.45
CA GLY A 219 -8.65 -7.69 5.14
C GLY A 219 -7.60 -7.57 6.24
N TYR A 220 -6.82 -8.62 6.52
CA TYR A 220 -5.75 -8.58 7.53
C TYR A 220 -4.38 -8.39 6.89
N VAL A 221 -3.55 -7.59 7.56
CA VAL A 221 -2.12 -7.47 7.26
C VAL A 221 -1.39 -8.74 7.69
N ARG A 222 -0.57 -9.31 6.81
CA ARG A 222 0.21 -10.54 7.05
C ARG A 222 1.65 -10.37 6.58
N PHE A 223 2.53 -11.17 7.19
CA PHE A 223 3.93 -11.28 6.83
C PHE A 223 4.31 -12.76 6.72
N GLN A 224 5.14 -13.08 5.74
CA GLN A 224 5.81 -14.37 5.68
C GLN A 224 7.11 -14.30 6.49
N LEU A 225 7.20 -15.12 7.53
CA LEU A 225 8.39 -15.21 8.39
C LEU A 225 9.07 -16.56 8.16
N CYS A 226 10.40 -16.57 8.22
CA CYS A 226 11.21 -17.79 8.13
C CYS A 226 11.68 -18.21 9.52
N THR A 227 11.45 -19.47 9.91
CA THR A 227 11.92 -20.02 11.18
C THR A 227 13.42 -20.33 11.14
N ILE A 228 14.01 -20.64 12.30
CA ILE A 228 15.40 -21.12 12.39
C ILE A 228 15.61 -22.40 11.56
N ASP A 229 14.61 -23.26 11.47
CA ASP A 229 14.62 -24.49 10.67
C ASP A 229 14.35 -24.27 9.18
N HIS A 230 14.45 -23.03 8.70
CA HIS A 230 14.22 -22.63 7.31
C HIS A 230 12.79 -22.90 6.78
N ILE A 231 11.79 -22.91 7.66
CA ILE A 231 10.38 -23.09 7.30
C ILE A 231 9.73 -21.70 7.15
N HIS A 232 9.06 -21.47 6.02
CA HIS A 232 8.32 -20.24 5.78
C HIS A 232 6.87 -20.37 6.22
N LYS A 233 6.36 -19.43 7.03
CA LYS A 233 4.96 -19.42 7.47
C LYS A 233 4.40 -18.01 7.51
N HIS A 234 3.12 -17.89 7.15
CA HIS A 234 2.41 -16.60 7.18
C HIS A 234 1.80 -16.36 8.56
N PHE A 235 2.04 -15.16 9.10
CA PHE A 235 1.48 -14.69 10.35
C PHE A 235 0.81 -13.33 10.13
N SER A 236 -0.31 -13.09 10.81
CA SER A 236 -0.99 -11.79 10.73
C SER A 236 -0.40 -10.80 11.72
N ALA A 237 -0.26 -9.54 11.29
CA ALA A 237 0.37 -8.47 12.07
C ALA A 237 -0.23 -8.32 13.47
N HIS A 238 -1.56 -8.20 13.58
CA HIS A 238 -2.26 -8.12 14.87
C HIS A 238 -1.95 -9.29 15.81
N ARG A 239 -1.78 -10.51 15.29
CA ARG A 239 -1.45 -11.68 16.12
C ARG A 239 -0.04 -11.61 16.66
N ILE A 240 0.92 -11.23 15.81
CA ILE A 240 2.31 -11.04 16.24
C ILE A 240 2.36 -9.92 17.29
N VAL A 241 1.73 -8.77 17.03
CA VAL A 241 1.69 -7.64 17.98
C VAL A 241 1.08 -8.08 19.31
N ALA A 242 -0.09 -8.72 19.30
CA ALA A 242 -0.71 -9.18 20.53
C ALA A 242 0.16 -10.16 21.30
N TYR A 243 0.88 -11.06 20.62
CA TYR A 243 1.79 -12.01 21.26
C TYR A 243 2.90 -11.33 22.07
N PHE A 244 3.48 -10.26 21.51
CA PHE A 244 4.63 -9.58 22.10
C PHE A 244 4.29 -8.38 23.00
N PHE A 245 3.16 -7.71 22.76
CA PHE A 245 2.79 -6.47 23.45
C PHE A 245 1.60 -6.64 24.41
N ILE A 246 0.84 -7.74 24.32
CA ILE A 246 -0.34 -7.96 25.16
C ILE A 246 -0.17 -9.26 25.95
N ARG A 247 -0.24 -9.16 27.27
CA ARG A 247 -0.16 -10.33 28.15
C ARG A 247 -1.27 -11.32 27.78
N LYS A 248 -0.88 -12.53 27.35
CA LYS A 248 -1.80 -13.62 27.05
C LYS A 248 -2.30 -14.25 28.35
N GLU A 249 -3.60 -14.30 28.54
CA GLU A 249 -4.20 -15.10 29.62
C GLU A 249 -4.13 -16.59 29.23
N ASN A 250 -3.99 -17.48 30.22
CA ASN A 250 -3.84 -18.93 30.01
C ASN A 250 -5.15 -19.60 29.57
N ASN A 251 -5.73 -19.15 28.46
CA ASN A 251 -6.92 -19.72 27.84
C ASN A 251 -6.65 -20.02 26.35
N PRO A 252 -6.61 -21.30 25.95
CA PRO A 252 -6.30 -21.70 24.57
C PRO A 252 -7.40 -21.32 23.56
N LYS A 253 -8.58 -20.88 24.00
CA LYS A 253 -9.70 -20.50 23.14
C LYS A 253 -9.72 -19.01 22.76
N MET A 254 -8.70 -18.25 23.17
CA MET A 254 -8.64 -16.81 22.88
C MET A 254 -8.13 -16.53 21.47
N VAL A 255 -8.78 -15.58 20.81
CA VAL A 255 -8.41 -14.98 19.54
C VAL A 255 -8.09 -13.51 19.73
N VAL A 256 -7.32 -12.92 18.82
CA VAL A 256 -7.03 -11.48 18.86
C VAL A 256 -8.16 -10.75 18.15
N ASN A 257 -8.76 -9.80 18.84
CA ASN A 257 -9.80 -8.90 18.34
C ASN A 257 -9.24 -7.49 18.11
N HIS A 258 -9.79 -6.78 17.12
CA HIS A 258 -9.56 -5.35 16.90
C HIS A 258 -10.68 -4.57 17.58
N ILE A 259 -10.35 -3.75 18.57
CA ILE A 259 -11.33 -3.00 19.38
C ILE A 259 -12.16 -2.04 18.49
N ASP A 260 -11.52 -1.41 17.51
CA ASP A 260 -12.14 -0.49 16.56
C ASP A 260 -12.75 -1.16 15.32
N GLU A 261 -12.75 -2.50 15.24
CA GLU A 261 -13.17 -3.30 14.08
C GLU A 261 -12.36 -3.04 12.77
N ASN A 262 -11.34 -2.19 12.83
CA ASN A 262 -10.47 -1.89 11.69
C ASN A 262 -9.26 -2.83 11.68
N LYS A 263 -9.34 -3.85 10.83
CA LYS A 263 -8.31 -4.88 10.63
C LYS A 263 -6.94 -4.35 10.17
N MET A 264 -6.88 -3.08 9.74
CA MET A 264 -5.64 -2.41 9.34
C MET A 264 -4.95 -1.68 10.50
N ASN A 265 -5.68 -1.38 11.59
CA ASN A 265 -5.13 -0.72 12.77
C ASN A 265 -4.54 -1.77 13.73
N ASN A 266 -3.28 -2.13 13.49
CA ASN A 266 -2.58 -3.17 14.25
C ASN A 266 -1.81 -2.63 15.47
N HIS A 267 -2.10 -1.40 15.91
CA HIS A 267 -1.46 -0.85 17.10
C HIS A 267 -1.87 -1.65 18.34
N PHE A 268 -0.92 -1.96 19.23
CA PHE A 268 -1.19 -2.87 20.36
C PHE A 268 -2.33 -2.39 21.28
N THR A 269 -2.54 -1.08 21.45
CA THR A 269 -3.66 -0.56 22.25
C THR A 269 -5.03 -0.75 21.59
N ASN A 270 -5.07 -1.06 20.30
CA ASN A 270 -6.28 -1.36 19.55
C ASN A 270 -6.59 -2.87 19.50
N LEU A 271 -5.77 -3.70 20.14
CA LEU A 271 -5.90 -5.15 20.09
C LEU A 271 -6.22 -5.70 21.49
N GLU A 272 -7.00 -6.78 21.54
CA GLU A 272 -7.31 -7.48 22.79
C GLU A 272 -7.43 -8.99 22.55
N TRP A 273 -7.15 -9.79 23.59
CA TRP A 273 -7.47 -11.22 23.58
C TRP A 273 -8.95 -11.40 23.96
N SER A 274 -9.71 -12.07 23.11
CA SER A 274 -11.16 -12.27 23.26
C SER A 274 -11.52 -13.73 22.98
N THR A 275 -12.54 -14.28 23.63
CA THR A 275 -13.04 -15.62 23.25
C THR A 275 -13.84 -15.56 21.95
N TYR A 276 -13.96 -16.68 21.23
CA TYR A 276 -14.78 -16.73 20.00
C TYR A 276 -16.23 -16.25 20.20
N SER A 277 -16.85 -16.59 21.34
CA SER A 277 -18.21 -16.16 21.67
C SER A 277 -18.30 -14.65 21.89
N GLU A 278 -17.28 -14.06 22.52
CA GLU A 278 -17.18 -12.62 22.72
C GLU A 278 -16.91 -11.89 21.40
N ASN A 279 -15.98 -12.37 20.58
CA ASN A 279 -15.68 -11.77 19.28
C ASN A 279 -16.90 -11.80 18.33
N THR A 280 -17.66 -12.91 18.34
CA THR A 280 -18.92 -13.01 17.57
C THR A 280 -19.96 -12.03 18.08
N LEU A 281 -20.06 -11.86 19.41
CA LEU A 281 -20.99 -10.90 20.01
C LEU A 281 -20.58 -9.44 19.75
N HIS A 282 -19.28 -9.15 19.70
CA HIS A 282 -18.74 -7.85 19.32
C HIS A 282 -19.01 -7.53 17.83
N SER A 283 -18.92 -8.52 16.93
CA SER A 283 -19.14 -8.34 15.50
C SER A 283 -20.62 -8.26 15.09
N VAL A 284 -21.56 -8.77 15.91
CA VAL A 284 -22.99 -8.88 15.57
C VAL A 284 -23.87 -8.00 16.49
N GLY A 285 -23.33 -7.54 17.62
CA GLY A 285 -24.07 -6.76 18.62
C GLY A 285 -24.43 -5.35 18.15
N LYS A 286 -25.67 -4.92 18.44
CA LYS A 286 -26.06 -3.50 18.28
C LYS A 286 -25.30 -2.65 19.30
N LYS A 287 -24.53 -1.66 18.83
CA LYS A 287 -23.80 -0.71 19.68
C LYS A 287 -24.75 0.07 20.58
N VAL A 288 -24.38 0.22 21.85
CA VAL A 288 -25.18 0.95 22.86
C VAL A 288 -24.37 2.06 23.50
N CYS A 289 -25.02 3.19 23.74
CA CYS A 289 -24.45 4.35 24.41
C CYS A 289 -24.94 4.41 25.85
N LYS A 290 -24.00 4.49 26.79
CA LYS A 290 -24.24 4.81 28.20
C LYS A 290 -24.37 6.31 28.35
N ILE A 291 -25.50 6.75 28.86
CA ILE A 291 -25.88 8.16 28.90
C ILE A 291 -26.10 8.57 30.35
N ASP A 292 -25.51 9.68 30.75
CA ASP A 292 -25.77 10.28 32.04
C ASP A 292 -27.22 10.79 32.10
N LYS A 293 -27.95 10.38 33.13
CA LYS A 293 -29.39 10.66 33.24
C LYS A 293 -29.73 12.11 33.59
N HIS A 294 -28.76 12.88 34.07
CA HIS A 294 -28.96 14.27 34.50
C HIS A 294 -28.55 15.26 33.42
N THR A 295 -27.47 14.93 32.71
CA THR A 295 -26.81 15.80 31.74
C THR A 295 -27.04 15.35 30.30
N GLY A 296 -27.79 14.28 30.05
CA GLY A 296 -27.99 13.69 28.73
C GLY A 296 -26.71 13.18 28.06
N LYS A 297 -25.54 13.32 28.69
CA LYS A 297 -24.25 13.14 28.07
C LYS A 297 -23.95 11.69 27.77
N ILE A 298 -23.54 11.37 26.53
CA ILE A 298 -22.97 10.07 26.23
C ILE A 298 -21.62 9.96 26.97
N LEU A 299 -21.57 9.11 27.97
CA LEU A 299 -20.39 8.82 28.76
C LEU A 299 -19.49 7.81 28.07
N TYR A 300 -20.09 6.84 27.38
CA TYR A 300 -19.35 5.77 26.71
C TYR A 300 -20.20 5.04 25.67
N THR A 301 -19.58 4.53 24.60
CA THR A 301 -20.24 3.67 23.59
C THR A 301 -19.62 2.27 23.64
N TYR A 302 -20.46 1.27 23.89
CA TYR A 302 -20.08 -0.14 23.93
C TYR A 302 -20.47 -0.84 22.64
N SER A 303 -19.69 -1.86 22.26
CA SER A 303 -19.96 -2.71 21.09
C SER A 303 -21.31 -3.44 21.18
N SER A 304 -21.76 -3.78 22.39
CA SER A 304 -23.07 -4.38 22.62
C SER A 304 -23.61 -4.13 24.03
N ALA A 305 -24.92 -4.33 24.22
CA ALA A 305 -25.56 -4.30 25.54
C ALA A 305 -24.94 -5.30 26.53
N THR A 306 -24.50 -6.46 26.06
CA THR A 306 -23.86 -7.47 26.91
C THR A 306 -22.45 -7.07 27.31
N CYS A 307 -21.69 -6.44 26.41
CA CYS A 307 -20.36 -5.91 26.75
C CYS A 307 -20.49 -4.78 27.79
N ALA A 308 -21.48 -3.91 27.62
CA ALA A 308 -21.80 -2.89 28.61
C ALA A 308 -22.15 -3.50 29.98
N SER A 309 -22.95 -4.57 30.02
CA SER A 309 -23.38 -5.17 31.30
C SER A 309 -22.25 -5.84 32.08
N LYS A 310 -21.24 -6.38 31.39
CA LYS A 310 -20.04 -6.97 32.01
C LYS A 310 -19.26 -5.97 32.85
N VAL A 311 -19.17 -4.71 32.41
CA VAL A 311 -18.49 -3.63 33.18
C VAL A 311 -19.14 -3.39 34.55
N PHE A 312 -20.42 -3.68 34.68
CA PHE A 312 -21.14 -3.60 35.97
C PHE A 312 -21.11 -4.91 36.76
N GLY A 313 -20.28 -5.88 36.36
CA GLY A 313 -20.21 -7.20 36.97
C GLY A 313 -21.48 -8.04 36.77
N LYS A 314 -22.28 -7.76 35.73
CA LYS A 314 -23.54 -8.46 35.44
C LYS A 314 -23.45 -9.21 34.12
N SER A 315 -23.04 -10.48 34.18
CA SER A 315 -22.85 -11.35 33.01
C SER A 315 -24.12 -11.59 32.18
N TYR A 316 -25.31 -11.41 32.76
CA TYR A 316 -26.61 -11.55 32.08
C TYR A 316 -27.42 -10.23 32.06
N GLY A 317 -26.75 -9.10 32.25
CA GLY A 317 -27.40 -7.78 32.36
C GLY A 317 -27.75 -7.12 31.03
N GLY A 318 -27.35 -7.69 29.90
CA GLY A 318 -27.56 -7.12 28.57
C GLY A 318 -29.04 -6.90 28.23
N THR A 319 -29.93 -7.77 28.71
CA THR A 319 -31.39 -7.63 28.51
C THR A 319 -31.94 -6.37 29.13
N LYS A 320 -31.51 -6.01 30.36
CA LYS A 320 -31.97 -4.79 31.04
C LYS A 320 -31.51 -3.52 30.32
N ILE A 321 -30.29 -3.54 29.79
CA ILE A 321 -29.77 -2.45 28.95
C ILE A 321 -30.57 -2.36 27.66
N GLY A 322 -30.88 -3.49 27.01
CA GLY A 322 -31.71 -3.54 25.82
C GLY A 322 -33.15 -3.05 26.07
N GLU A 323 -33.76 -3.39 27.20
CA GLU A 323 -35.06 -2.85 27.63
C GLU A 323 -35.01 -1.34 27.79
N CYS A 324 -33.92 -0.81 28.37
CA CYS A 324 -33.70 0.62 28.47
C CYS A 324 -33.54 1.27 27.08
N CYS A 325 -32.77 0.67 26.17
CA CYS A 325 -32.65 1.14 24.78
C CYS A 325 -33.97 1.13 23.99
N ASN A 326 -34.87 0.22 24.33
CA ASN A 326 -36.21 0.12 23.74
C ASN A 326 -37.26 0.95 24.49
N ASN A 327 -36.85 1.86 25.39
CA ASN A 327 -37.71 2.71 26.20
C ASN A 327 -38.70 1.95 27.11
N LYS A 328 -38.47 0.66 27.38
CA LYS A 328 -39.26 -0.14 28.35
C LYS A 328 -38.89 0.17 29.80
N SER A 329 -37.67 0.69 30.02
CA SER A 329 -37.23 1.24 31.28
C SER A 329 -36.55 2.59 31.06
N LYS A 330 -36.79 3.55 31.96
CA LYS A 330 -36.18 4.90 31.88
C LYS A 330 -34.67 4.87 32.12
N THR A 331 -34.20 4.02 33.04
CA THR A 331 -32.77 3.88 33.36
C THR A 331 -32.44 2.44 33.73
N THR A 332 -31.16 2.08 33.62
CA THR A 332 -30.61 0.83 34.13
C THR A 332 -29.17 1.06 34.59
N TYR A 333 -28.79 0.46 35.71
CA TYR A 333 -27.49 0.67 36.36
C TYR A 333 -27.19 2.14 36.69
N GLY A 334 -28.23 2.98 36.85
CA GLY A 334 -28.11 4.41 37.13
C GLY A 334 -27.94 5.30 35.90
N TYR A 335 -27.98 4.74 34.68
CA TYR A 335 -27.75 5.46 33.43
C TYR A 335 -28.92 5.26 32.46
N ILE A 336 -29.06 6.19 31.52
CA ILE A 336 -29.90 6.03 30.33
C ILE A 336 -29.10 5.22 29.30
N TRP A 337 -29.76 4.38 28.52
CA TRP A 337 -29.13 3.60 27.46
C TRP A 337 -29.89 3.78 26.16
N LYS A 338 -29.19 4.05 25.06
CA LYS A 338 -29.77 4.14 23.71
C LYS A 338 -28.91 3.37 22.71
N TYR A 339 -29.53 2.84 21.65
CA TYR A 339 -28.79 2.30 20.52
C TYR A 339 -28.13 3.43 19.74
N LEU A 340 -26.86 3.24 19.36
CA LEU A 340 -26.10 4.24 18.62
C LEU A 340 -26.80 4.61 17.29
N GLU A 341 -27.31 3.61 16.57
CA GLU A 341 -28.04 3.80 15.30
C GLU A 341 -29.26 4.71 15.47
N LYS A 342 -29.98 4.60 16.59
CA LYS A 342 -31.15 5.44 16.88
C LYS A 342 -30.74 6.89 17.14
N ILE A 343 -29.62 7.11 17.85
CA ILE A 343 -29.07 8.45 18.06
C ILE A 343 -28.64 9.07 16.72
N ILE A 344 -27.96 8.31 15.87
CA ILE A 344 -27.54 8.77 14.54
C ILE A 344 -28.75 9.10 13.67
N GLY A 345 -29.79 8.27 13.68
CA GLY A 345 -31.06 8.55 12.99
C GLY A 345 -31.72 9.84 13.46
N GLU A 346 -31.84 10.03 14.79
CA GLU A 346 -32.35 11.27 15.39
C GLU A 346 -31.54 12.50 14.91
N MET A 347 -30.20 12.40 14.85
CA MET A 347 -29.33 13.49 14.36
C MET A 347 -29.50 13.79 12.85
N ILE A 348 -29.80 12.76 12.04
CA ILE A 348 -30.06 12.93 10.60
C ILE A 348 -31.39 13.63 10.40
N ASP A 349 -32.44 13.17 11.08
CA ASP A 349 -33.79 13.69 10.97
C ASP A 349 -33.87 15.14 11.48
N ASP A 350 -33.14 15.46 12.54
CA ASP A 350 -33.03 16.81 13.09
C ASP A 350 -32.15 17.75 12.21
N GLY A 351 -31.67 17.28 11.05
CA GLY A 351 -30.98 18.10 10.04
C GLY A 351 -29.51 18.41 10.31
N TYR A 352 -28.92 17.81 11.35
CA TYR A 352 -27.58 18.15 11.85
C TYR A 352 -26.47 17.81 10.82
N ILE A 353 -26.63 16.72 10.06
CA ILE A 353 -25.67 16.35 9.01
C ILE A 353 -25.67 17.36 7.86
N LYS A 354 -26.82 17.97 7.53
CA LYS A 354 -26.91 19.01 6.49
C LYS A 354 -26.26 20.32 6.93
N ILE A 355 -26.41 20.69 8.21
CA ILE A 355 -25.78 21.89 8.79
C ILE A 355 -24.26 21.72 8.82
N ALA A 356 -23.77 20.59 9.34
CA ALA A 356 -22.35 20.28 9.37
C ALA A 356 -21.72 20.25 7.96
N ALA A 357 -22.41 19.66 6.96
CA ALA A 357 -21.94 19.63 5.58
C ALA A 357 -21.92 21.02 4.92
N LYS A 358 -22.85 21.91 5.27
CA LYS A 358 -22.90 23.30 4.79
C LYS A 358 -21.78 24.14 5.41
N GLU A 359 -21.57 24.05 6.73
CA GLU A 359 -20.48 24.75 7.43
C GLU A 359 -19.10 24.30 6.93
N LEU A 360 -18.91 23.00 6.66
CA LEU A 360 -17.70 22.44 6.02
C LEU A 360 -17.43 22.99 4.61
N SER A 361 -18.48 23.40 3.88
CA SER A 361 -18.35 23.96 2.53
C SER A 361 -18.10 25.47 2.50
N GLU A 362 -18.52 26.19 3.56
CA GLU A 362 -18.39 27.64 3.66
C GLU A 362 -17.08 28.07 4.36
N TYR A 363 -16.48 27.23 5.22
CA TYR A 363 -15.26 27.55 5.97
C TYR A 363 -14.22 26.40 5.97
N PRO A 364 -13.43 26.24 4.89
CA PRO A 364 -12.60 25.05 4.67
C PRO A 364 -11.30 24.95 5.49
N GLU A 365 -10.89 25.98 6.23
CA GLU A 365 -9.55 26.01 6.87
C GLU A 365 -9.53 26.15 8.41
N GLU A 366 -10.65 26.42 9.10
CA GLU A 366 -10.61 26.65 10.56
C GLU A 366 -11.79 26.04 11.36
N THR A 367 -12.68 25.27 10.73
CA THR A 367 -13.87 24.74 11.42
C THR A 367 -13.64 23.34 11.98
N LEU A 368 -13.65 23.24 13.32
CA LEU A 368 -13.61 21.98 14.06
C LEU A 368 -15.01 21.33 14.02
N VAL A 369 -15.22 20.38 13.11
CA VAL A 369 -16.48 19.61 13.07
C VAL A 369 -16.26 18.22 13.67
N SER A 370 -17.07 17.90 14.68
CA SER A 370 -17.16 16.55 15.25
C SER A 370 -18.37 15.83 14.66
N PHE A 371 -18.16 14.66 14.05
CA PHE A 371 -19.26 13.78 13.68
C PHE A 371 -19.00 12.36 14.16
N ILE A 372 -20.07 11.72 14.60
CA ILE A 372 -20.08 10.32 15.03
C ILE A 372 -20.28 9.47 13.78
N THR A 373 -19.26 8.70 13.42
CA THR A 373 -19.35 7.72 12.33
C THR A 373 -20.22 6.53 12.73
N ASN A 374 -20.68 5.72 11.77
CA ASN A 374 -21.37 4.44 12.04
C ASN A 374 -20.53 3.47 12.91
N ALA A 375 -19.22 3.69 13.01
CA ALA A 375 -18.32 2.97 13.89
C ALA A 375 -18.39 3.42 15.37
N GLY A 376 -19.07 4.52 15.67
CA GLY A 376 -19.14 5.14 17.00
C GLY A 376 -17.96 6.05 17.33
N GLN A 377 -17.08 6.32 16.35
CA GLN A 377 -15.92 7.21 16.53
C GLN A 377 -16.28 8.65 16.18
N LEU A 378 -15.90 9.59 17.07
CA LEU A 378 -15.78 11.01 16.75
C LEU A 378 -14.58 11.19 15.82
N ARG A 379 -14.78 11.78 14.64
CA ARG A 379 -13.67 12.28 13.82
C ARG A 379 -13.69 13.80 13.78
N TYR A 380 -12.52 14.40 14.00
CA TYR A 380 -12.27 15.82 13.79
C TYR A 380 -11.75 16.03 12.36
N GLY A 381 -12.36 16.95 11.61
CA GLY A 381 -11.86 17.37 10.30
C GLY A 381 -10.81 18.48 10.43
N ARG A 382 -9.58 18.19 9.95
CA ARG A 382 -8.37 19.04 9.85
C ARG A 382 -7.84 19.65 11.15
N VAL A 383 -6.61 19.25 11.50
CA VAL A 383 -5.83 19.75 12.63
C VAL A 383 -5.42 21.19 12.39
N LEU A 384 -5.65 22.09 13.35
CA LEU A 384 -4.78 23.25 13.58
C LEU A 384 -4.63 23.56 15.08
N VAL A 385 -3.48 24.15 15.36
CA VAL A 385 -2.82 24.30 16.66
C VAL A 385 -3.56 25.29 17.55
N GLY A 386 -3.80 24.89 18.81
CA GLY A 386 -4.05 25.79 19.93
C GLY A 386 -5.46 26.35 20.05
N ILE A 387 -6.45 25.52 20.44
CA ILE A 387 -7.70 25.94 21.10
C ILE A 387 -8.07 24.90 22.17
N ASP A 388 -8.57 25.41 23.28
CA ASP A 388 -8.99 24.75 24.53
C ASP A 388 -10.05 23.64 24.32
N THR A 389 -9.80 22.44 24.82
CA THR A 389 -10.48 21.17 24.45
C THR A 389 -11.84 20.92 25.11
N GLU A 390 -12.55 21.94 25.59
CA GLU A 390 -13.64 21.73 26.57
C GLU A 390 -15.09 21.87 26.08
N ARG A 391 -15.45 22.23 24.84
CA ARG A 391 -16.89 22.47 24.51
C ARG A 391 -17.36 22.05 23.12
N PHE A 392 -18.28 21.08 23.07
CA PHE A 392 -19.33 20.96 22.04
C PHE A 392 -20.65 20.47 22.67
N THR A 393 -21.78 21.09 22.31
CA THR A 393 -23.11 20.87 22.92
C THR A 393 -24.18 20.70 21.84
N TYR A 394 -25.03 19.68 21.98
CA TYR A 394 -26.27 19.49 21.21
C TYR A 394 -27.47 19.73 22.15
N THR A 395 -28.48 20.46 21.72
CA THR A 395 -29.71 20.69 22.51
C THR A 395 -30.93 20.38 21.66
N LYS A 396 -31.77 19.48 22.17
CA LYS A 396 -33.16 19.34 21.74
C LYS A 396 -34.00 19.60 23.00
N ASP A 397 -34.71 20.72 23.00
CA ASP A 397 -35.65 21.18 24.04
C ASP A 397 -35.29 20.81 25.50
N GLU A 398 -34.63 21.75 26.18
CA GLU A 398 -34.29 21.78 27.63
C GLU A 398 -33.58 20.59 28.30
N GLU A 399 -33.35 19.47 27.61
CA GLU A 399 -32.37 18.45 28.05
C GLU A 399 -31.05 18.63 27.28
N ARG A 400 -30.10 19.37 27.88
CA ARG A 400 -28.79 19.68 27.29
C ARG A 400 -27.97 18.41 27.09
N PHE A 401 -27.46 18.13 25.89
CA PHE A 401 -26.46 17.07 25.64
C PHE A 401 -25.08 17.73 25.45
N SER A 402 -24.13 17.51 26.38
CA SER A 402 -22.77 18.07 26.28
C SER A 402 -21.75 16.95 26.09
N PHE A 403 -20.81 17.03 25.15
CA PHE A 403 -19.74 16.01 24.97
C PHE A 403 -18.51 16.31 25.86
N LEU A 404 -17.85 15.29 26.42
CA LEU A 404 -16.47 15.31 26.98
C LEU A 404 -15.83 14.06 26.44
N LEU A 405 -14.60 14.18 25.96
CA LEU A 405 -13.75 13.03 25.68
C LEU A 405 -12.96 12.72 26.96
N SER A 406 -13.37 11.71 27.73
CA SER A 406 -12.43 11.07 28.67
C SER A 406 -12.79 9.60 28.90
N ASN A 407 -11.85 8.72 28.56
CA ASN A 407 -11.49 7.58 29.40
C ASN A 407 -10.05 7.18 29.11
N VAL A 408 -9.20 7.73 29.97
CA VAL A 408 -7.85 7.28 30.33
C VAL A 408 -7.92 5.85 30.86
N LYS A 409 -6.94 5.01 30.50
CA LYS A 409 -6.43 3.87 31.28
C LYS A 409 -4.91 4.01 31.22
N GLU A 410 -4.11 4.06 32.27
CA GLU A 410 -4.28 3.98 33.71
C GLU A 410 -2.94 4.48 34.34
N MET A 411 -3.01 5.10 35.52
CA MET A 411 -1.98 5.13 36.58
C MET A 411 -0.49 5.37 36.25
N TRP A 412 0.04 6.50 36.76
CA TRP A 412 1.33 6.53 37.46
C TRP A 412 1.08 6.86 38.92
N ILE A 413 1.44 5.95 39.83
CA ILE A 413 1.42 6.12 41.29
C ILE A 413 2.84 6.45 41.79
N LYS A 414 2.87 7.47 42.67
CA LYS A 414 3.77 7.79 43.80
C LYS A 414 5.05 8.64 43.64
N GLU A 415 5.00 9.68 44.49
CA GLU A 415 6.01 10.22 45.44
C GLU A 415 7.13 11.14 44.89
N ASN A 416 7.10 12.42 45.27
CA ASN A 416 7.63 12.93 46.55
C ASN A 416 7.19 14.40 46.75
N VAL A 417 6.54 14.74 47.88
CA VAL A 417 7.13 15.43 49.04
C VAL A 417 7.75 16.80 48.69
N ASN A 418 6.94 17.86 48.80
CA ASN A 418 7.00 18.86 49.88
C ASN A 418 5.74 19.73 49.87
#